data_AF-A0A920H4R7-F1
#
_entry.id   AF-A0A920H4R7-F1
#
_cell.length_a   1.000
_cell.length_b   1.000
_cell.length_c   1.000
_cell.angle_alpha   90.00
_cell.angle_beta   90.00
_cell.angle_gamma   90.00
#
_symmetry.space_group_name_H-M   'P 1'
#
loop_
_entity.id
_entity.type
_entity.pdbx_description
1 polymer ?
#
loop_
_entity_poly.entity_id
_entity_poly.type
_entity_poly.pdbx_seq_one_letter_code
_entity_poly.pdbx_strand_id
1 'polypeptide(L)'
;MRIKGEWQAEAVADIGDPSKVPLPVDISITSDDKGLWIDTFMDGKARYFDISDPHNPSQVFEEQIGSQINMISQSWDGKRAYFSTSLLGKWDKTGEADEQWVKLYNWDADKLELSHVWTIDFYKEKLGRAHQMRFGAYSLYGQKPNKNNRLAVK
;
A
#
# COMPACT_ATOMS: atom_id res chain seq x y z
N MET A 1 -20.99 3.32 -11.32
CA MET A 1 -22.40 3.78 -11.16
C MET A 1 -23.31 2.96 -12.06
N ARG A 2 -24.58 2.72 -11.71
CA ARG A 2 -25.55 2.08 -12.63
C ARG A 2 -26.32 3.15 -13.40
N ILE A 3 -26.22 3.15 -14.73
CA ILE A 3 -27.05 3.98 -15.61
C ILE A 3 -28.04 3.05 -16.29
N LYS A 4 -29.34 3.34 -16.20
CA LYS A 4 -30.43 2.49 -16.75
C LYS A 4 -30.34 1.01 -16.31
N GLY A 5 -29.82 0.76 -15.11
CA GLY A 5 -29.64 -0.60 -14.59
C GLY A 5 -28.34 -1.29 -15.02
N GLU A 6 -27.47 -0.65 -15.78
CA GLU A 6 -26.22 -1.24 -16.27
C GLU A 6 -25.01 -0.66 -15.54
N TRP A 7 -24.08 -1.52 -15.13
CA TRP A 7 -22.79 -1.11 -14.59
C TRP A 7 -21.99 -0.36 -15.65
N GLN A 8 -21.48 0.80 -15.28
CA GLN A 8 -20.63 1.63 -16.12
C GLN A 8 -19.18 1.53 -15.67
N ALA A 9 -18.27 1.52 -16.63
CA ALA A 9 -16.83 1.64 -16.44
C ALA A 9 -16.27 2.63 -17.46
N GLU A 10 -15.32 3.44 -17.03
CA GLU A 10 -14.65 4.46 -17.83
C GLU A 10 -13.14 4.34 -17.58
N ALA A 11 -12.34 4.49 -18.62
CA ALA A 11 -10.89 4.59 -18.46
C ALA A 11 -10.55 6.02 -18.05
N VAL A 12 -9.96 6.18 -16.86
CA VAL A 12 -9.71 7.51 -16.26
C VAL A 12 -8.22 7.81 -16.08
N ALA A 13 -7.35 6.80 -15.97
CA ALA A 13 -5.90 6.95 -15.96
C ALA A 13 -5.18 5.61 -16.21
N ASP A 14 -3.92 5.71 -16.62
CA ASP A 14 -2.97 4.60 -16.66
C ASP A 14 -2.17 4.51 -15.35
N ILE A 15 -1.73 3.29 -15.01
CA ILE A 15 -0.86 3.04 -13.85
C ILE A 15 0.55 2.78 -14.37
N GLY A 16 1.44 3.76 -14.18
CA GLY A 16 2.78 3.70 -14.76
C GLY A 16 2.75 3.65 -16.29
N ASP A 17 3.78 3.03 -16.88
CA ASP A 17 3.85 2.79 -18.33
C ASP A 17 3.32 1.37 -18.62
N PRO A 18 2.13 1.22 -19.24
CA PRO A 18 1.54 -0.09 -19.49
C PRO A 18 2.42 -1.01 -20.35
N SER A 19 3.29 -0.45 -21.21
CA SER A 19 4.19 -1.23 -22.06
C SER A 19 5.29 -1.96 -21.27
N LYS A 20 5.56 -1.51 -20.04
CA LYS A 20 6.56 -2.11 -19.13
C LYS A 20 5.98 -3.16 -18.19
N VAL A 21 4.67 -3.42 -18.28
CA VAL A 21 3.95 -4.45 -17.51
C VAL A 21 4.23 -4.36 -16.00
N PRO A 22 3.92 -3.22 -15.34
CA PRO A 22 4.22 -3.03 -13.91
C PRO A 22 3.44 -4.00 -12.99
N LEU A 23 2.28 -4.50 -13.46
CA LEU A 23 1.37 -5.40 -12.75
C LEU A 23 0.83 -4.81 -11.43
N PRO A 24 -0.26 -4.01 -11.48
CA PRO A 24 -0.96 -3.56 -10.28
C PRO A 24 -1.51 -4.75 -9.48
N VAL A 25 -1.30 -4.77 -8.17
CA VAL A 25 -1.64 -5.93 -7.32
C VAL A 25 -2.41 -5.57 -6.05
N ASP A 26 -2.30 -4.35 -5.56
CA ASP A 26 -3.08 -3.87 -4.42
C ASP A 26 -3.33 -2.36 -4.53
N ILE A 27 -4.43 -1.92 -3.89
CA ILE A 27 -4.81 -0.52 -3.82
C ILE A 27 -5.29 -0.15 -2.43
N SER A 28 -5.07 1.10 -2.02
CA SER A 28 -5.62 1.63 -0.77
C SER A 28 -6.08 3.08 -0.94
N ILE A 29 -7.32 3.35 -0.56
CA ILE A 29 -7.93 4.69 -0.66
C ILE A 29 -7.85 5.37 0.71
N THR A 30 -7.43 6.64 0.75
CA THR A 30 -7.39 7.46 1.98
C THR A 30 -8.77 7.61 2.60
N SER A 31 -8.83 7.79 3.92
CA SER A 31 -10.10 7.87 4.66
C SER A 31 -10.95 9.09 4.32
N ASP A 32 -10.39 10.08 3.61
CA ASP A 32 -11.07 11.26 3.08
C ASP A 32 -11.44 11.14 1.59
N ASP A 33 -11.24 9.97 0.98
CA ASP A 33 -11.55 9.63 -0.42
C ASP A 33 -10.81 10.48 -1.48
N LYS A 34 -9.68 11.10 -1.13
CA LYS A 34 -8.91 11.97 -2.04
C LYS A 34 -7.60 11.40 -2.55
N GLY A 35 -7.07 10.38 -1.90
CA GLY A 35 -5.82 9.74 -2.26
C GLY A 35 -6.01 8.27 -2.57
N LEU A 36 -5.29 7.78 -3.57
CA LEU A 36 -5.27 6.38 -3.95
C LEU A 36 -3.83 5.90 -4.08
N TRP A 37 -3.44 5.00 -3.19
CA TRP A 37 -2.23 4.22 -3.36
C TRP A 37 -2.45 3.05 -4.30
N ILE A 38 -1.46 2.78 -5.13
CA ILE A 38 -1.41 1.64 -6.03
C ILE A 38 -0.01 1.04 -6.00
N ASP A 39 0.07 -0.24 -5.63
CA ASP A 39 1.30 -1.01 -5.64
C ASP A 39 1.40 -1.82 -6.93
N THR A 40 2.60 -1.84 -7.52
CA THR A 40 2.89 -2.65 -8.70
C THR A 40 4.03 -3.62 -8.42
N PHE A 41 3.76 -4.88 -8.75
CA PHE A 41 4.55 -6.00 -8.28
C PHE A 41 5.92 -6.11 -8.95
N MET A 42 5.96 -5.98 -10.27
CA MET A 42 7.15 -6.36 -11.04
C MET A 42 8.30 -5.35 -10.88
N ASP A 43 7.97 -4.07 -10.79
CA ASP A 43 8.92 -2.97 -10.60
C ASP A 43 9.11 -2.58 -9.13
N GLY A 44 8.30 -3.14 -8.22
CA GLY A 44 8.39 -2.90 -6.78
C GLY A 44 8.09 -1.46 -6.38
N LYS A 45 7.20 -0.79 -7.12
CA LYS A 45 6.89 0.63 -6.94
C LYS A 45 5.53 0.85 -6.30
N ALA A 46 5.51 1.80 -5.36
CA ALA A 46 4.29 2.39 -4.84
C ALA A 46 4.02 3.69 -5.59
N ARG A 47 2.76 3.91 -5.98
CA ARG A 47 2.29 5.14 -6.62
C ARG A 47 1.16 5.72 -5.82
N TYR A 48 1.10 7.05 -5.77
CA TYR A 48 0.00 7.77 -5.15
C TYR A 48 -0.66 8.67 -6.17
N PHE A 49 -1.99 8.56 -6.24
CA PHE A 49 -2.84 9.36 -7.10
C PHE A 49 -3.68 10.31 -6.25
N ASP A 50 -3.77 11.57 -6.68
CA ASP A 50 -4.87 12.45 -6.29
C ASP A 50 -6.11 12.01 -7.07
N ILE A 51 -7.16 11.64 -6.33
CA ILE A 51 -8.46 11.19 -6.84
C ILE A 51 -9.59 12.12 -6.37
N SER A 52 -9.28 13.36 -5.97
CA SER A 52 -10.28 14.37 -5.59
C SER A 52 -11.32 14.60 -6.70
N ASP A 53 -10.93 14.41 -7.96
CA ASP A 53 -11.82 14.14 -9.08
C ASP A 53 -11.60 12.70 -9.59
N PRO A 54 -12.49 11.75 -9.29
CA PRO A 54 -12.32 10.34 -9.67
C PRO A 54 -12.45 10.10 -11.19
N HIS A 55 -12.97 11.06 -11.96
CA HIS A 55 -13.03 10.98 -13.42
C HIS A 55 -11.76 11.54 -14.09
N ASN A 56 -10.89 12.21 -13.33
CA ASN A 56 -9.63 12.75 -13.82
C ASN A 56 -8.52 12.63 -12.76
N PRO A 57 -8.17 11.40 -12.34
CA PRO A 57 -7.16 11.18 -11.33
C PRO A 57 -5.75 11.50 -11.85
N SER A 58 -4.88 11.97 -10.97
CA SER A 58 -3.50 12.35 -11.32
C SER A 58 -2.49 11.61 -10.45
N GLN A 59 -1.53 10.91 -11.06
CA GLN A 59 -0.38 10.38 -10.33
C GLN A 59 0.50 11.55 -9.86
N VAL A 60 0.67 11.71 -8.55
CA VAL A 60 1.45 12.80 -7.96
C VAL A 60 2.75 12.32 -7.31
N PHE A 61 2.87 11.02 -7.05
CA PHE A 61 4.05 10.43 -6.44
C PHE A 61 4.33 9.01 -6.97
N GLU A 62 5.61 8.66 -7.03
CA GLU A 62 6.11 7.32 -7.36
C GLU A 62 7.44 7.08 -6.63
N GLU A 63 7.58 5.94 -5.97
CA GLU A 63 8.85 5.51 -5.37
C GLU A 63 9.02 3.99 -5.48
N GLN A 64 10.26 3.55 -5.70
CA GLN A 64 10.61 2.12 -5.64
C GLN A 64 10.89 1.73 -4.19
N ILE A 65 10.06 0.85 -3.62
CA ILE A 65 10.08 0.47 -2.20
C ILE A 65 10.89 -0.82 -1.97
N GLY A 66 10.92 -1.70 -2.97
CA GLY A 66 11.65 -2.97 -2.93
C GLY A 66 11.91 -3.55 -4.31
N SER A 67 12.51 -4.74 -4.35
CA SER A 67 12.64 -5.51 -5.59
C SER A 67 11.26 -5.89 -6.16
N GLN A 68 10.31 -6.20 -5.29
CA GLN A 68 8.89 -6.42 -5.53
C GLN A 68 8.11 -5.90 -4.34
N ILE A 69 6.87 -5.43 -4.56
CA ILE A 69 5.92 -5.14 -3.48
C ILE A 69 4.55 -5.67 -3.85
N ASN A 70 3.75 -6.01 -2.85
CA ASN A 70 2.40 -6.53 -3.06
C ASN A 70 1.34 -5.70 -2.36
N MET A 71 1.23 -5.82 -1.03
CA MET A 71 0.15 -5.17 -0.31
C MET A 71 0.60 -3.82 0.21
N ILE A 72 -0.32 -2.87 0.17
CA ILE A 72 -0.26 -1.63 0.91
C ILE A 72 -1.38 -1.57 1.95
N SER A 73 -1.06 -1.01 3.11
CA SER A 73 -2.08 -0.63 4.10
C SER A 73 -1.70 0.69 4.72
N GLN A 74 -2.68 1.56 4.91
CA GLN A 74 -2.47 2.89 5.48
C GLN A 74 -3.12 3.00 6.86
N SER A 75 -2.59 3.88 7.70
CA SER A 75 -3.27 4.25 8.93
C SER A 75 -4.48 5.14 8.65
N TRP A 76 -5.49 5.05 9.52
CA TRP A 76 -6.74 5.83 9.38
C TRP A 76 -6.53 7.36 9.33
N ASP A 77 -5.50 7.85 10.00
CA ASP A 77 -5.10 9.27 10.03
C ASP A 77 -4.36 9.72 8.76
N GLY A 78 -4.11 8.81 7.80
CA GLY A 78 -3.41 9.09 6.56
C GLY A 78 -1.91 9.36 6.69
N LYS A 79 -1.30 9.15 7.87
CA LYS A 79 0.10 9.54 8.12
C LYS A 79 1.12 8.41 7.98
N ARG A 80 0.68 7.17 7.74
CA ARG A 80 1.54 6.00 7.64
C ARG A 80 1.13 5.10 6.49
N ALA A 81 2.12 4.61 5.78
CA ALA A 81 1.98 3.59 4.75
C ALA A 81 2.81 2.37 5.15
N TYR A 82 2.20 1.20 5.10
CA TYR A 82 2.81 -0.08 5.36
C TYR A 82 2.83 -0.87 4.07
N PHE A 83 3.97 -1.46 3.74
CA PHE A 83 4.15 -2.26 2.54
C PHE A 83 4.58 -3.66 2.91
N SER A 84 4.16 -4.65 2.13
CA SER A 84 4.66 -6.02 2.18
C SER A 84 4.99 -6.52 0.78
N THR A 85 5.74 -7.61 0.68
CA THR A 85 6.37 -8.00 -0.60
C THR A 85 5.72 -9.17 -1.33
N SER A 86 5.12 -10.15 -0.64
CA SER A 86 4.69 -11.39 -1.27
C SER A 86 3.35 -11.26 -1.98
N LEU A 87 3.24 -11.75 -3.21
CA LEU A 87 1.97 -11.94 -3.91
C LEU A 87 1.49 -13.40 -3.75
N LEU A 88 2.28 -14.33 -4.28
CA LEU A 88 2.06 -15.78 -4.22
C LEU A 88 3.44 -16.43 -4.29
N GLY A 89 3.73 -17.40 -3.42
CA GLY A 89 5.10 -17.93 -3.28
C GLY A 89 5.75 -18.56 -4.53
N LYS A 90 4.97 -18.89 -5.58
CA LYS A 90 5.50 -19.34 -6.89
C LYS A 90 5.70 -18.21 -7.91
N TRP A 91 5.17 -17.03 -7.63
CA TRP A 91 5.24 -15.83 -8.48
C TRP A 91 6.22 -14.81 -7.93
N ASP A 92 6.49 -14.87 -6.63
CA ASP A 92 7.55 -14.10 -6.00
C ASP A 92 8.90 -14.34 -6.68
N LYS A 93 9.69 -13.27 -6.75
CA LYS A 93 11.06 -13.27 -7.20
C LYS A 93 11.89 -14.22 -6.34
N THR A 94 13.00 -14.65 -6.90
CA THR A 94 13.91 -15.63 -6.30
C THR A 94 15.31 -15.05 -6.15
N GLY A 95 16.18 -15.72 -5.40
CA GLY A 95 17.57 -15.28 -5.22
C GLY A 95 17.67 -13.99 -4.42
N GLU A 96 18.57 -13.08 -4.82
CA GLU A 96 18.77 -11.80 -4.13
C GLU A 96 17.55 -10.88 -4.18
N ALA A 97 16.63 -11.12 -5.11
CA ALA A 97 15.40 -10.35 -5.24
C ALA A 97 14.21 -10.92 -4.43
N ASP A 98 14.35 -12.09 -3.78
CA ASP A 98 13.31 -12.67 -2.91
C ASP A 98 13.26 -11.98 -1.55
N GLU A 99 12.81 -10.73 -1.55
CA GLU A 99 12.64 -9.96 -0.33
C GLU A 99 11.34 -10.34 0.37
N GLN A 100 11.39 -10.72 1.65
CA GLN A 100 10.20 -11.01 2.47
C GLN A 100 10.18 -10.12 3.71
N TRP A 101 9.46 -9.01 3.64
CA TRP A 101 9.40 -8.05 4.74
C TRP A 101 8.07 -7.33 4.86
N VAL A 102 7.85 -6.72 6.02
CA VAL A 102 6.91 -5.60 6.21
C VAL A 102 7.71 -4.35 6.55
N LYS A 103 7.47 -3.25 5.84
CA LYS A 103 8.07 -1.94 6.14
C LYS A 103 6.99 -0.95 6.50
N LEU A 104 7.29 -0.09 7.48
CA LEU A 104 6.50 1.11 7.78
C LEU A 104 7.24 2.35 7.28
N TYR A 105 6.47 3.25 6.68
CA TYR A 105 6.87 4.61 6.34
C TYR A 105 5.91 5.62 6.97
N ASN A 106 6.45 6.77 7.38
CA ASN A 106 5.64 7.98 7.55
C ASN A 106 5.32 8.53 6.16
N TRP A 107 4.07 8.97 5.97
CA TRP A 107 3.62 9.63 4.75
C TRP A 107 3.34 11.11 5.05
N ASP A 108 4.05 12.00 4.34
CA ASP A 108 3.80 13.43 4.31
C ASP A 108 3.10 13.78 2.99
N ALA A 109 1.77 13.91 3.04
CA ALA A 109 0.94 14.19 1.87
C ALA A 109 1.16 15.60 1.29
N ASP A 110 1.61 16.56 2.12
CA ASP A 110 1.86 17.94 1.68
C ASP A 110 3.16 18.02 0.88
N LYS A 111 4.16 17.21 1.27
CA LYS A 111 5.46 17.12 0.57
C LYS A 111 5.56 16.01 -0.46
N LEU A 112 4.59 15.09 -0.46
CA LEU A 112 4.61 13.85 -1.24
C LEU A 112 5.90 13.05 -0.97
N GLU A 113 6.13 12.74 0.30
CA GLU A 113 7.36 12.07 0.75
C GLU A 113 7.06 10.87 1.67
N LEU A 114 7.73 9.76 1.39
CA LEU A 114 7.80 8.60 2.28
C LEU A 114 9.11 8.65 3.10
N SER A 115 8.98 8.57 4.42
CA SER A 115 10.15 8.42 5.30
C SER A 115 10.13 7.06 5.99
N HIS A 116 11.11 6.21 5.70
CA HIS A 116 11.22 4.88 6.30
C HIS A 116 11.31 4.96 7.83
N VAL A 117 10.60 4.07 8.53
CA VAL A 117 10.58 4.01 9.99
C VAL A 117 11.22 2.72 10.49
N TRP A 118 10.75 1.57 10.01
CA TRP A 118 11.29 0.27 10.41
C TRP A 118 10.97 -0.81 9.37
N THR A 119 11.69 -1.93 9.48
CA THR A 119 11.52 -3.14 8.67
C THR A 119 11.41 -4.35 9.59
N ILE A 120 10.46 -5.23 9.33
CA ILE A 120 10.40 -6.59 9.89
C ILE A 120 10.75 -7.55 8.76
N ASP A 121 11.87 -8.25 8.89
CA ASP A 121 12.34 -9.27 7.94
C ASP A 121 11.71 -10.62 8.30
N PHE A 122 10.81 -11.12 7.45
CA PHE A 122 10.06 -12.34 7.72
C PHE A 122 10.92 -13.60 7.64
N TYR A 123 12.02 -13.59 6.89
CA TYR A 123 12.94 -14.73 6.87
C TYR A 123 13.79 -14.76 8.14
N LYS A 124 14.31 -13.62 8.56
CA LYS A 124 15.04 -13.50 9.82
C LYS A 124 14.18 -13.92 11.02
N GLU A 125 12.93 -13.47 11.04
CA GLU A 125 11.98 -13.77 12.12
C GLU A 125 11.27 -15.14 11.96
N LYS A 126 11.54 -15.89 10.88
CA LYS A 126 10.93 -17.19 10.56
C LYS A 126 9.39 -17.15 10.48
N LEU A 127 8.85 -16.07 9.92
CA LEU A 127 7.41 -15.79 9.79
C LEU A 127 6.83 -16.23 8.44
N GLY A 128 7.65 -16.67 7.50
CA GLY A 128 7.22 -17.08 6.17
C GLY A 128 7.26 -15.95 5.16
N ARG A 129 6.17 -15.71 4.42
CA ARG A 129 6.07 -14.69 3.37
C ARG A 129 5.08 -13.60 3.77
N ALA A 130 5.47 -12.34 3.64
CA ALA A 130 4.69 -11.19 4.10
C ALA A 130 3.63 -10.81 3.07
N HIS A 131 2.34 -10.92 3.42
CA HIS A 131 1.22 -10.62 2.52
C HIS A 131 0.28 -9.57 3.14
N GLN A 132 -0.96 -9.93 3.51
CA GLN A 132 -1.94 -8.97 4.00
C GLN A 132 -1.61 -8.44 5.41
N MET A 133 -1.69 -7.12 5.56
CA MET A 133 -1.62 -6.42 6.85
C MET A 133 -3.02 -5.97 7.25
N ARG A 134 -3.43 -6.21 8.50
CA ARG A 134 -4.74 -5.80 9.02
C ARG A 134 -4.57 -4.99 10.29
N PHE A 135 -4.69 -3.67 10.16
CA PHE A 135 -4.67 -2.76 11.30
C PHE A 135 -6.09 -2.49 11.77
N GLY A 136 -6.55 -3.27 12.75
CA GLY A 136 -7.82 -2.99 13.41
C GLY A 136 -7.73 -1.73 14.28
N ALA A 137 -8.81 -0.96 14.36
CA ALA A 137 -8.95 0.10 15.33
C ALA A 137 -9.95 -0.34 16.41
N TYR A 138 -9.52 -0.39 17.67
CA TYR A 138 -10.40 -0.74 18.81
C TYR A 138 -11.66 0.14 18.88
N SER A 139 -11.54 1.40 18.46
CA SER A 139 -12.65 2.35 18.37
C SER A 139 -13.77 1.90 17.42
N LEU A 140 -13.46 1.11 16.39
CA LEU A 140 -14.47 0.55 15.46
C LEU A 140 -15.24 -0.62 16.08
N TYR A 141 -14.71 -1.21 17.16
CA TYR A 141 -15.32 -2.33 17.88
C TYR A 141 -15.93 -1.91 19.24
N GLY A 142 -16.08 -0.61 19.50
CA GLY A 142 -16.62 -0.07 20.76
C GLY A 142 -15.72 -0.30 21.98
N GLN A 143 -14.49 -0.79 21.78
CA GLN A 143 -13.54 -1.04 22.86
C GLN A 143 -12.55 0.12 22.97
N LYS A 144 -12.24 0.54 24.20
CA LYS A 144 -11.19 1.55 24.42
C LYS A 144 -9.83 0.85 24.37
N PRO A 145 -8.82 1.41 23.69
CA PRO A 145 -7.47 0.83 23.68
C PRO A 145 -6.93 0.74 25.12
N ASN A 146 -6.37 -0.42 25.47
CA ASN A 146 -5.75 -0.62 26.78
C ASN A 146 -4.51 0.28 26.88
N LYS A 147 -4.49 1.19 27.85
CA LYS A 147 -3.42 2.19 28.02
C LYS A 147 -2.04 1.56 28.25
N ASN A 148 -1.98 0.29 28.65
CA ASN A 148 -0.75 -0.43 28.96
C ASN A 148 -0.04 -1.03 27.73
N ASN A 149 -0.69 -1.06 26.56
CA ASN A 149 -0.13 -1.65 25.32
C ASN A 149 0.41 -0.61 24.33
N ARG A 150 0.66 0.63 24.76
CA ARG A 150 1.45 1.56 23.97
C ARG A 150 2.88 1.05 23.97
N LEU A 151 3.25 0.33 22.91
CA LEU A 151 4.65 0.04 22.60
C LEU A 151 5.39 1.37 22.67
N ALA A 152 6.20 1.52 23.70
CA ALA A 152 7.19 2.58 23.77
C ALA A 152 8.14 2.32 22.62
N VAL A 153 8.00 3.11 21.55
CA VAL A 153 9.06 3.25 20.57
C VAL A 153 10.21 3.90 21.34
N LYS A 154 11.23 3.10 21.65
CA LYS A 154 12.52 3.60 22.11
C LYS A 154 13.28 4.19 20.92
#